data_AF-A0AAD6SU00-F1
#
_entry.id   AF-A0AAD6SU00-F1
#
_cell.length_a   1.000
_cell.length_b   1.000
_cell.length_c   1.000
_cell.angle_alpha   90.00
_cell.angle_beta   90.00
_cell.angle_gamma   90.00
#
_symmetry.space_group_name_H-M   'P 1'
#
loop_
_entity.id
_entity.type
_entity.pdbx_description
1 polymer ?
#
loop_
_entity_poly.entity_id
_entity_poly.type
_entity_poly.pdbx_seq_one_letter_code
_entity_poly.pdbx_strand_id
1 'polypeptide(L)'
;QNIQFNINVQHDCYSAKCEATGIRLQMQEHVESDRIENYIVHNPLKRYFINSHLLRATLPRDLIAPIPLFQDRQQTHFDLATTLRATLETRREK
;
A
#
# COMPACT_ATOMS: atom_id res chain seq x y z
N GLN A 1 17.38 -26.49 2.75
CA GLN A 1 16.78 -25.30 3.40
C GLN A 1 15.28 -25.41 3.27
N ASN A 2 14.52 -25.32 4.37
CA ASN A 2 13.06 -25.37 4.36
C ASN A 2 12.52 -23.93 4.36
N ILE A 3 11.84 -23.51 3.29
CA ILE A 3 11.26 -22.16 3.22
C ILE A 3 10.03 -22.14 4.12
N GLN A 4 10.05 -21.31 5.17
CA GLN A 4 8.99 -21.31 6.19
C GLN A 4 7.71 -20.60 5.72
N PHE A 5 7.82 -19.59 4.86
CA PHE A 5 6.68 -18.90 4.26
C PHE A 5 7.12 -17.94 3.14
N ASN A 6 6.18 -17.58 2.27
CA ASN A 6 6.37 -16.55 1.25
C ASN A 6 5.99 -15.17 1.81
N ILE A 7 6.69 -14.14 1.34
CA ILE A 7 6.38 -12.73 1.62
C ILE A 7 6.12 -12.01 0.31
N ASN A 8 5.14 -11.11 0.32
CA ASN A 8 4.94 -10.17 -0.78
C ASN A 8 5.50 -8.81 -0.36
N VAL A 9 6.49 -8.32 -1.11
CA VAL A 9 7.13 -7.03 -0.88
C VAL A 9 6.81 -6.13 -2.05
N GLN A 10 6.18 -4.98 -1.77
CA GLN A 10 5.81 -3.99 -2.77
C GLN A 10 6.47 -2.65 -2.42
N HIS A 11 6.97 -1.93 -3.42
CA HIS A 11 7.52 -0.58 -3.22
C HIS A 11 6.41 0.43 -2.96
N ASP A 12 6.63 1.36 -2.04
CA ASP A 12 5.71 2.48 -1.81
C ASP A 12 5.90 3.56 -2.89
N CYS A 13 5.41 3.25 -4.09
CA CYS A 13 5.50 4.13 -5.26
C CYS A 13 4.86 5.48 -5.04
N TYR A 14 3.80 5.55 -4.23
CA TYR A 14 3.06 6.78 -3.96
C TYR A 14 3.92 7.78 -3.19
N SER A 15 4.47 7.36 -2.04
CA SER A 15 5.37 8.22 -1.25
C SER A 15 6.65 8.55 -2.01
N ALA A 16 7.14 7.61 -2.82
CA ALA A 16 8.35 7.78 -3.61
C ALA A 16 8.14 8.59 -4.90
N LYS A 17 6.89 8.96 -5.25
CA LYS A 17 6.54 9.65 -6.51
C LYS A 17 7.14 8.96 -7.73
N CYS A 18 7.02 7.63 -7.80
CA CYS A 18 7.51 6.88 -8.95
C CYS A 18 6.65 7.16 -10.18
N GLU A 19 7.27 7.16 -11.36
CA GLU A 19 6.59 7.54 -12.60
C GLU A 19 6.61 6.40 -13.61
N ALA A 20 5.56 6.31 -14.44
CA ALA A 20 5.46 5.32 -15.51
C ALA A 20 6.23 5.75 -16.76
N THR A 21 7.49 6.14 -16.60
CA THR A 21 8.39 6.60 -17.67
C THR A 21 9.19 5.47 -18.31
N GLY A 22 9.18 4.28 -17.70
CA GLY A 22 9.89 3.13 -18.20
C GLY A 22 9.14 2.48 -19.35
N ILE A 23 9.88 1.97 -20.34
CA ILE A 23 9.33 1.27 -21.49
C ILE A 23 10.02 -0.09 -21.58
N ARG A 24 9.26 -1.17 -21.77
CA ARG A 24 9.80 -2.52 -21.99
C ARG A 24 8.93 -3.34 -22.94
N LEU A 25 9.51 -4.39 -23.52
CA LEU A 25 8.74 -5.41 -24.21
C LEU A 25 7.98 -6.24 -23.19
N GLN A 26 6.70 -6.49 -23.49
CA GLN A 26 5.85 -7.32 -22.64
C GLN A 26 6.33 -8.76 -22.72
N MET A 27 6.64 -9.37 -21.58
CA MET A 27 6.91 -10.79 -21.50
C MET A 27 5.62 -11.59 -21.41
N GLN A 28 5.49 -12.62 -22.24
CA GLN A 28 4.42 -13.62 -22.18
C GLN A 28 5.05 -15.01 -22.20
N GLU A 29 4.70 -15.87 -21.25
CA GLU A 29 5.25 -17.24 -21.17
C GLU A 29 6.79 -17.30 -21.18
N HIS A 30 7.44 -16.26 -20.61
CA HIS A 30 8.91 -16.06 -20.61
C HIS A 30 9.53 -15.74 -21.98
N VAL A 31 8.72 -15.39 -22.99
CA VAL A 31 9.17 -14.92 -24.30
C VAL A 31 8.84 -13.43 -24.45
N GLU A 32 9.77 -12.66 -24.98
CA GLU A 32 9.51 -11.26 -25.34
C GLU A 32 8.52 -11.21 -26.50
N SER A 33 7.44 -10.46 -26.32
CA SER A 33 6.49 -10.17 -27.39
C SER A 33 6.81 -8.84 -28.05
N ASP A 34 6.24 -8.60 -29.24
CA ASP A 34 6.38 -7.32 -29.95
C ASP A 34 5.58 -6.17 -29.31
N ARG A 35 4.86 -6.44 -28.21
CA ARG A 35 4.07 -5.43 -27.51
C ARG A 35 4.94 -4.64 -26.55
N ILE A 36 4.87 -3.32 -26.68
CA ILE A 36 5.53 -2.39 -25.77
C ILE A 36 4.57 -2.03 -24.64
N GLU A 37 5.03 -2.13 -23.39
CA GLU A 37 4.30 -1.65 -22.22
C GLU A 37 5.09 -0.60 -21.44
N ASN A 38 4.37 0.37 -20.88
CA ASN A 38 4.93 1.31 -19.93
C ASN A 38 4.99 0.67 -18.55
N TYR A 39 6.08 0.86 -17.82
CA TYR A 39 6.24 0.37 -16.46
C TYR A 39 6.72 1.48 -15.52
N ILE A 40 6.47 1.28 -14.23
CA ILE A 40 6.85 2.23 -13.18
C ILE A 40 8.36 2.15 -12.94
N VAL A 41 9.06 3.26 -13.14
CA VAL A 41 10.46 3.42 -12.76
C VAL A 41 10.51 3.86 -11.31
N HIS A 42 11.12 3.02 -10.47
CA HIS A 42 11.18 3.26 -9.03
C HIS A 42 12.27 4.26 -8.66
N ASN A 43 11.90 5.27 -7.88
CA ASN A 43 12.85 6.18 -7.24
C ASN A 43 13.58 5.49 -6.08
N PRO A 44 14.80 5.93 -5.72
CA PRO A 44 15.67 5.25 -4.74
C PRO A 44 15.22 5.37 -3.27
N LEU A 45 13.93 5.63 -3.01
CA LEU A 45 13.37 5.64 -1.67
C LEU A 45 13.18 4.20 -1.16
N LYS A 46 13.88 3.82 -0.10
CA LYS A 46 13.78 2.48 0.50
C LYS A 46 12.58 2.36 1.44
N ARG A 47 11.37 2.41 0.86
CA ARG A 47 10.11 2.25 1.59
C ARG A 47 9.26 1.18 0.90
N TYR A 48 8.83 0.18 1.67
CA TYR A 48 8.15 -0.99 1.15
C TYR A 48 6.98 -1.38 2.04
N PHE A 49 5.92 -1.86 1.40
CA PHE A 49 4.83 -2.59 2.05
C PHE A 49 5.17 -4.07 2.03
N ILE A 50 5.17 -4.69 3.20
CA ILE A 50 5.41 -6.12 3.34
C ILE A 50 4.11 -6.76 3.79
N ASN A 51 3.53 -7.58 2.92
CA ASN A 51 2.34 -8.36 3.20
C ASN A 51 2.73 -9.83 3.44
N SER A 52 2.55 -10.27 4.67
CA SER A 52 2.64 -11.69 5.03
C SER A 52 1.83 -11.95 6.29
N HIS A 53 1.02 -13.00 6.22
CA HIS A 53 0.15 -13.44 7.31
C HIS A 53 0.95 -14.04 8.47
N LEU A 54 2.18 -14.53 8.22
CA LEU A 54 3.03 -15.17 9.24
C LEU A 54 4.10 -14.24 9.81
N LEU A 55 4.44 -13.14 9.13
CA LEU A 55 5.41 -12.15 9.63
C LEU A 55 5.03 -11.60 11.02
N ARG A 56 3.74 -11.38 11.27
CA ARG A 56 3.25 -10.93 12.58
C ARG A 56 3.39 -11.99 13.67
N ALA A 57 3.42 -13.27 13.33
CA ALA A 57 3.62 -14.35 14.31
C ALA A 57 5.11 -14.55 14.63
N THR A 58 6.01 -14.19 13.70
CA THR A 58 7.46 -14.36 13.87
C THR A 58 8.17 -13.13 14.40
N LEU A 59 7.59 -11.93 14.25
CA LEU A 59 8.21 -10.70 14.71
C LEU A 59 7.98 -10.45 16.21
N PRO A 60 8.99 -9.93 16.93
CA PRO A 60 8.82 -9.38 18.26
C PRO A 60 7.66 -8.39 18.36
N ARG A 61 6.90 -8.44 19.46
CA ARG A 61 5.65 -7.67 19.62
C ARG A 61 5.89 -6.16 19.57
N ASP A 62 7.05 -5.69 20.03
CA ASP A 62 7.50 -4.30 19.98
C ASP A 62 7.61 -3.74 18.56
N LEU A 63 7.91 -4.57 17.56
CA LEU A 63 8.00 -4.16 16.15
C LEU A 63 6.66 -4.13 15.43
N ILE A 64 5.64 -4.81 15.96
CA ILE A 64 4.32 -4.98 15.32
C ILE A 64 3.17 -4.46 16.17
N ALA A 65 3.47 -3.86 17.33
CA ALA A 65 2.46 -3.28 18.20
C ALA A 65 1.72 -2.17 17.44
N PRO A 66 0.38 -2.20 17.37
CA PRO A 66 -0.37 -1.12 16.78
C PRO A 66 -0.06 0.20 17.50
N ILE A 67 0.36 1.21 16.75
CA ILE A 67 0.52 2.57 17.27
C ILE A 67 -0.86 3.23 17.19
N PRO A 68 -1.42 3.75 18.31
CA PRO A 68 -2.67 4.48 18.27
C PRO A 68 -2.56 5.67 17.31
N LEU A 69 -3.36 5.65 16.24
CA LEU A 69 -3.43 6.77 15.29
C LEU A 69 -4.05 8.02 15.94
N PHE A 70 -4.98 7.80 16.86
CA PHE A 70 -5.65 8.83 17.64
C PHE A 70 -5.53 8.50 19.13
N GLN A 71 -5.22 9.50 19.96
CA GLN A 71 -5.20 9.31 21.41
C GLN A 71 -6.60 9.03 21.96
N ASP A 72 -7.60 9.81 21.52
CA ASP A 72 -9.01 9.54 21.80
C ASP A 72 -9.70 9.08 20.52
N ARG A 73 -9.70 7.76 20.33
CA ARG A 73 -10.36 7.11 19.18
C ARG A 73 -11.86 7.44 19.11
N GLN A 74 -12.53 7.59 20.26
CA GLN A 74 -13.97 7.78 20.29
C GLN A 74 -14.33 9.20 19.86
N GLN A 75 -13.64 10.21 20.38
CA GLN A 75 -13.84 11.59 19.97
C GLN A 75 -13.58 11.76 18.48
N THR A 76 -12.43 11.27 17.98
CA THR A 76 -12.11 11.38 16.54
C THR A 76 -13.14 10.68 15.66
N HIS A 77 -13.68 9.54 16.12
CA HIS A 77 -14.73 8.86 15.38
C HIS A 77 -16.00 9.70 15.30
N PHE A 78 -16.42 10.35 16.38
CA PHE A 78 -17.58 11.24 16.35
C PHE A 78 -17.38 12.46 15.46
N ASP A 79 -16.19 13.06 15.49
CA ASP A 79 -15.86 14.20 14.64
C ASP A 79 -15.96 13.81 13.15
N LEU A 80 -15.33 12.69 12.77
CA LEU A 80 -15.38 12.17 11.39
C LEU A 80 -16.81 11.82 10.96
N ALA A 81 -17.60 11.20 11.83
CA ALA A 81 -19.00 10.88 11.52
C ALA A 81 -19.83 12.16 11.30
N THR A 82 -19.57 13.20 12.09
CA THR A 82 -20.23 14.50 11.95
C THR A 82 -19.89 15.15 10.61
N THR A 83 -18.60 15.18 10.24
CA THR A 83 -18.16 15.68 8.93
C THR A 83 -18.77 14.90 7.77
N LEU A 84 -18.82 13.56 7.88
CA LEU A 84 -19.39 12.71 6.86
C LEU A 84 -20.89 12.99 6.65
N ARG A 85 -21.66 13.14 7.73
CA ARG A 85 -23.10 13.45 7.66
C ARG A 85 -23.35 14.77 6.94
N ALA A 86 -22.67 15.84 7.32
CA ALA A 86 -22.79 17.13 6.66
C ALA A 86 -22.46 17.04 5.16
N THR A 87 -21.39 16.32 4.80
CA THR A 87 -21.00 16.12 3.40
C THR A 87 -22.08 15.38 2.60
N LEU A 88 -22.72 14.38 3.20
CA LEU A 88 -23.78 13.60 2.56
C LEU A 88 -25.07 14.42 2.41
N GLU A 89 -25.42 15.26 3.38
CA GLU A 89 -26.56 16.18 3.30
C GLU A 89 -26.37 17.19 2.15
N THR A 90 -25.22 17.86 2.08
CA THR A 90 -24.90 18.77 0.96
C THR A 90 -24.92 18.06 -0.39
N ARG A 91 -24.56 16.78 -0.46
CA ARG A 91 -24.62 15.98 -1.70
C ARG A 91 -26.07 15.62 -2.09
N ARG A 92 -26.99 15.49 -1.13
CA ARG A 92 -28.41 15.18 -1.36
C ARG A 92 -29.23 16.41 -1.78
N GLU A 93 -28.78 17.60 -1.40
CA GLU A 93 -29.40 18.88 -1.79
C GLU A 93 -29.01 19.35 -3.20
N LYS A 94 -28.04 18.67 -3.83
CA LYS A 94 -27.66 18.86 -5.24
C LYS A 94 -28.32 17.82 -6.14
#